data_AF-A0A7C4BBH6-F1
#
_entry.id   AF-A0A7C4BBH6-F1
#
_cell.length_a   1.000
_cell.length_b   1.000
_cell.length_c   1.000
_cell.angle_alpha   90.00
_cell.angle_beta   90.00
_cell.angle_gamma   90.00
#
_symmetry.space_group_name_H-M   'P 1'
#
loop_
_entity.id
_entity.type
_entity.pdbx_description
1 polymer ?
#
loop_
_entity_poly.entity_id
_entity_poly.type
_entity_poly.pdbx_seq_one_letter_code
_entity_poly.pdbx_strand_id
1 'polypeptide(L)'
;MLVNGPLGGMRIANNANMSFLRVEGGALAVALSLHEAYVSSGSACSCRVLEPCHVLLAIGRKHEEVHGSILFKLCHYYKEDDVKYALEVVPRAIEMLRKITAWR
;
A
#
# COMPACT_ATOMS: atom_id res chain seq x y z
N MET A 1 5.42 4.70 -8.14
CA MET A 1 5.09 3.53 -7.29
C MET A 1 6.32 2.65 -7.27
N LEU A 2 6.66 2.09 -6.12
CA LEU A 2 7.80 1.20 -5.96
C LEU A 2 7.31 -0.17 -5.48
N VAL A 3 7.86 -1.25 -6.01
CA VAL A 3 7.52 -2.61 -5.57
C VAL A 3 8.47 -3.02 -4.44
N ASN A 4 7.91 -3.47 -3.32
CA ASN A 4 8.68 -3.94 -2.17
C ASN A 4 8.89 -5.45 -2.24
N GLY A 5 10.15 -5.89 -2.21
CA GLY A 5 10.55 -7.29 -2.35
C GLY A 5 10.93 -7.71 -3.78
N PRO A 6 11.12 -9.01 -4.06
CA PRO A 6 11.65 -9.51 -5.32
C PRO A 6 10.73 -9.24 -6.52
N LEU A 7 11.34 -9.04 -7.69
CA LEU A 7 10.67 -8.99 -8.99
C LEU A 7 10.72 -10.39 -9.65
N GLY A 8 9.74 -10.71 -10.49
CA GLY A 8 9.66 -11.99 -11.19
C GLY A 8 9.14 -13.14 -10.31
N GLY A 9 9.61 -14.37 -10.56
CA GLY A 9 9.06 -15.60 -9.99
C GLY A 9 9.43 -15.91 -8.53
N MET A 10 10.26 -15.10 -7.88
CA MET A 10 10.70 -15.33 -6.48
C MET A 10 9.75 -14.74 -5.43
N ARG A 11 8.57 -14.27 -5.85
CA ARG A 11 7.56 -13.67 -4.97
C ARG A 11 6.42 -14.67 -4.74
N ILE A 12 5.93 -14.74 -3.50
CA ILE A 12 4.73 -15.50 -3.21
C ILE A 12 3.53 -14.92 -3.97
N ALA A 13 2.77 -15.79 -4.64
CA ALA A 13 1.74 -15.39 -5.62
C ALA A 13 0.66 -14.46 -5.05
N ASN A 14 0.39 -14.54 -3.75
CA ASN A 14 -0.67 -13.78 -3.10
C ASN A 14 -0.24 -12.47 -2.44
N ASN A 15 0.99 -12.01 -2.68
CA ASN A 15 1.55 -10.83 -2.04
C ASN A 15 1.93 -9.76 -3.07
N ALA A 16 1.28 -8.60 -2.99
CA ALA A 16 1.73 -7.41 -3.69
C ALA A 16 1.95 -6.29 -2.66
N ASN A 17 3.21 -6.06 -2.30
CA ASN A 17 3.60 -4.96 -1.41
C ASN A 17 4.20 -3.82 -2.24
N MET A 18 3.62 -2.63 -2.12
CA MET A 18 3.91 -1.49 -2.98
C MET A 18 3.96 -0.19 -2.17
N SER A 19 4.91 0.68 -2.49
CA SER A 19 5.02 2.01 -1.91
C SER A 19 4.54 3.08 -2.88
N PHE A 20 3.59 3.91 -2.41
CA PHE A 20 3.05 5.05 -3.13
C PHE A 20 3.66 6.34 -2.60
N LEU A 21 4.52 6.96 -3.40
CA LEU A 21 5.15 8.23 -3.04
C LEU A 21 4.11 9.35 -2.95
N ARG A 22 4.35 10.28 -2.01
CA ARG A 22 3.50 11.46 -1.73
C ARG A 22 2.07 11.08 -1.32
N VAL A 23 1.93 9.94 -0.66
CA VAL A 23 0.68 9.46 -0.08
C VAL A 23 1.01 8.80 1.24
N GLU A 24 0.22 9.06 2.27
CA GLU A 24 0.33 8.36 3.54
C GLU A 24 -0.46 7.04 3.47
N GLY A 25 0.19 5.92 3.84
CA GLY A 25 -0.40 4.59 3.75
C GLY A 25 -1.63 4.41 4.65
N GLY A 26 -1.63 5.02 5.84
CA GLY A 26 -2.79 5.03 6.74
C GLY A 26 -4.01 5.70 6.10
N ALA A 27 -3.85 6.91 5.60
CA ALA A 27 -4.90 7.64 4.88
C ALA A 27 -5.39 6.88 3.64
N LEU A 28 -4.49 6.24 2.88
CA LEU A 28 -4.87 5.42 1.73
C LEU A 28 -5.66 4.17 2.14
N ALA A 29 -5.27 3.47 3.20
CA ALA A 29 -6.03 2.33 3.70
C ALA A 29 -7.44 2.73 4.14
N VAL A 30 -7.59 3.88 4.81
CA VAL A 30 -8.91 4.43 5.17
C VAL A 30 -9.71 4.78 3.93
N ALA A 31 -9.13 5.50 2.96
CA ALA A 31 -9.82 5.89 1.74
C ALA A 31 -10.31 4.68 0.93
N LEU A 32 -9.51 3.60 0.86
CA LEU A 32 -9.90 2.37 0.18
C LEU A 32 -11.00 1.61 0.92
N SER A 33 -11.02 1.66 2.26
CA SER A 33 -12.07 1.02 3.06
C SER A 33 -13.46 1.63 2.81
N LEU A 34 -13.53 2.93 2.48
CA LEU A 34 -14.77 3.60 2.10
C LEU A 34 -15.31 3.12 0.74
N HIS A 35 -14.46 2.46 -0.05
CA HIS A 35 -14.80 1.82 -1.32
C HIS A 35 -14.82 0.29 -1.21
N GLU A 36 -14.94 -0.25 0.01
CA GLU A 36 -15.01 -1.69 0.29
C GLU A 36 -13.74 -2.47 -0.11
N ALA A 37 -12.62 -1.77 -0.33
CA ALA A 37 -11.33 -2.35 -0.63
C ALA A 37 -10.44 -2.34 0.63
N TYR A 38 -10.30 -3.51 1.27
CA TYR A 38 -9.53 -3.64 2.50
C TYR A 38 -8.07 -4.01 2.22
N VAL A 39 -7.16 -3.20 2.74
CA VAL A 39 -5.71 -3.39 2.57
C VAL A 39 -4.98 -3.24 3.90
N SER A 40 -3.77 -3.78 3.97
CA SER A 40 -2.89 -3.54 5.12
C SER A 40 -1.90 -2.44 4.79
N SER A 41 -1.72 -1.47 5.68
CA SER A 41 -0.62 -0.52 5.54
C SER A 41 0.64 -1.08 6.19
N GLY A 42 1.76 -0.98 5.45
CA GLY A 42 3.11 -1.20 5.99
C GLY A 42 3.68 0.03 6.68
N SER A 43 2.97 1.16 6.65
CA SER A 43 3.31 2.34 7.47
C SER A 43 2.80 2.09 8.88
N ALA A 44 3.68 2.20 9.88
CA ALA A 44 3.57 2.38 11.35
C ALA A 44 2.21 2.38 12.11
N CYS A 45 1.05 2.47 11.48
CA CYS A 45 -0.25 2.82 12.06
C CYS A 45 -0.80 1.81 13.09
N SER A 46 -0.23 0.61 13.20
CA SER A 46 -0.59 -0.36 14.25
C SER A 46 0.27 -0.26 15.52
N CYS A 47 1.30 0.59 15.54
CA CYS A 47 2.21 0.75 16.67
C CYS A 47 1.98 2.10 17.36
N ARG A 48 2.05 2.13 18.71
CA ARG A 48 1.99 3.38 19.52
C ARG A 48 3.11 4.38 19.21
N VAL A 49 4.06 3.99 18.36
CA VAL A 49 5.22 4.76 17.93
C VAL A 49 5.17 4.84 16.40
N LEU A 50 5.36 6.04 15.86
CA LEU A 50 5.42 6.35 14.42
C LEU A 50 6.72 5.81 13.78
N GLU A 51 7.04 4.54 14.03
CA GLU A 51 8.23 3.90 13.48
C GLU A 51 7.94 3.26 12.11
N PRO A 52 8.76 3.55 11.08
CA PRO A 52 8.65 2.88 9.79
C PRO A 52 8.82 1.36 9.94
N CYS A 53 8.20 0.59 9.06
CA CYS A 53 8.37 -0.86 9.05
C CYS A 53 9.85 -1.25 8.94
N HIS A 54 10.36 -1.89 10.00
CA HIS A 54 11.76 -2.35 10.09
C HIS A 54 12.14 -3.29 8.95
N VAL A 55 11.21 -4.11 8.43
CA VAL A 55 11.46 -4.99 7.27
C VAL A 55 11.71 -4.17 6.01
N LEU A 56 10.92 -3.12 5.75
CA LEU A 56 11.10 -2.28 4.58
C LEU A 56 12.41 -1.48 4.64
N LEU A 57 12.77 -1.01 5.83
CA LEU A 57 14.09 -0.40 6.06
C LEU A 57 15.23 -1.39 5.82
N ALA A 58 15.11 -2.63 6.32
CA ALA A 58 16.13 -3.66 6.17
C ALA A 58 16.39 -4.07 4.71
N ILE A 59 15.37 -4.00 3.83
CA ILE A 59 15.54 -4.22 2.38
C ILE A 59 16.00 -2.95 1.63
N GLY A 60 16.37 -1.90 2.35
CA GLY A 60 16.97 -0.69 1.79
C GLY A 60 15.97 0.39 1.32
N ARG A 61 14.70 0.33 1.75
CA ARG A 61 13.75 1.42 1.47
C ARG A 61 14.04 2.63 2.33
N LYS A 62 13.89 3.82 1.75
CA LYS A 62 14.00 5.09 2.49
C LYS A 62 12.75 5.32 3.33
N HIS A 63 12.89 6.08 4.41
CA HIS A 63 11.76 6.40 5.31
C HIS A 63 10.55 6.94 4.54
N GLU A 64 10.76 7.88 3.61
CA GLU A 64 9.72 8.45 2.75
C GLU A 64 8.96 7.41 1.91
N GLU A 65 9.64 6.35 1.47
CA GLU A 65 9.05 5.27 0.67
C GLU A 65 8.22 4.33 1.55
N VAL A 66 8.61 4.15 2.81
CA VAL A 66 7.93 3.28 3.77
C VAL A 66 6.58 3.88 4.22
N HIS A 67 6.50 5.20 4.34
CA HIS A 67 5.27 5.89 4.77
C HIS A 67 4.06 5.64 3.85
N GLY A 68 4.28 5.44 2.55
CA GLY A 68 3.23 5.15 1.57
C GLY A 68 3.07 3.66 1.25
N SER A 69 3.60 2.76 2.07
CA SER A 69 3.57 1.33 1.79
C SER A 69 2.19 0.72 2.05
N ILE A 70 1.64 0.06 1.03
CA ILE A 70 0.42 -0.75 1.11
C ILE A 70 0.75 -2.19 0.72
N LEU A 71 0.20 -3.12 1.49
CA LEU A 71 0.26 -4.55 1.28
C LEU A 71 -1.13 -5.04 0.84
N PHE A 72 -1.18 -5.50 -0.41
CA PHE A 72 -2.30 -6.23 -0.96
C PHE A 72 -2.04 -7.73 -0.78
N LYS A 73 -3.04 -8.43 -0.21
CA LYS A 73 -3.02 -9.87 0.00
C LYS A 73 -4.23 -10.49 -0.67
N LEU A 74 -3.98 -11.52 -1.46
CA LEU A 74 -5.04 -12.33 -2.06
C LEU A 74 -5.21 -13.64 -1.28
N CYS A 75 -6.40 -14.19 -1.37
CA CYS A 75 -6.82 -15.48 -0.85
C CYS A 75 -7.69 -16.15 -1.91
N HIS A 76 -7.99 -17.42 -1.71
CA HIS A 76 -8.72 -18.22 -2.71
C HIS A 76 -10.17 -17.78 -2.94
N TYR A 77 -10.70 -16.86 -2.12
CA TYR A 77 -12.06 -16.35 -2.27
C TYR A 77 -12.16 -15.19 -3.27
N TYR A 78 -11.04 -14.53 -3.59
CA TYR A 78 -11.05 -13.43 -4.55
C TYR A 78 -11.13 -13.93 -5.99
N LYS A 79 -11.86 -13.17 -6.80
CA LYS A 79 -12.03 -13.38 -8.23
C LYS A 79 -11.28 -12.31 -9.00
N GLU A 80 -11.14 -12.54 -10.31
CA GLU A 80 -10.52 -11.57 -11.21
C GLU A 80 -11.23 -10.21 -11.19
N ASP A 81 -12.55 -10.21 -11.01
CA ASP A 81 -13.35 -8.98 -10.95
C ASP A 81 -13.04 -8.14 -9.70
N ASP A 82 -12.71 -8.77 -8.56
CA ASP A 82 -12.27 -8.06 -7.35
C ASP A 82 -10.95 -7.32 -7.60
N VAL A 83 -10.04 -7.96 -8.36
CA VAL A 83 -8.76 -7.35 -8.76
C VAL A 83 -9.01 -6.19 -9.72
N LYS A 84 -9.90 -6.35 -10.71
CA LYS A 84 -10.28 -5.28 -11.63
C LYS A 84 -10.87 -4.08 -10.88
N TYR A 85 -11.78 -4.33 -9.94
CA TYR A 85 -12.36 -3.29 -9.10
C TYR A 85 -11.29 -2.57 -8.27
N ALA A 86 -10.37 -3.29 -7.65
CA ALA A 86 -9.24 -2.69 -6.94
C ALA A 86 -8.37 -1.82 -7.87
N LEU A 87 -8.13 -2.25 -9.11
CA LEU A 87 -7.38 -1.47 -10.11
C LEU A 87 -8.10 -0.18 -10.53
N GLU A 88 -9.42 -0.09 -10.40
CA GLU A 88 -10.17 1.15 -10.64
C GLU A 88 -10.17 2.07 -9.42
N VAL A 89 -10.33 1.52 -8.22
CA VAL A 89 -10.48 2.29 -6.98
C VAL A 89 -9.14 2.84 -6.48
N VAL A 90 -8.07 2.05 -6.52
CA VAL A 90 -6.76 2.42 -5.96
C VAL A 90 -6.19 3.70 -6.60
N PRO A 91 -6.15 3.85 -7.93
CA PRO A 91 -5.68 5.08 -8.55
C PRO A 91 -6.53 6.30 -8.19
N ARG A 92 -7.86 6.14 -8.11
CA ARG A 92 -8.78 7.23 -7.74
C ARG A 92 -8.53 7.73 -6.32
N ALA A 93 -8.37 6.81 -5.37
CA ALA A 93 -8.05 7.14 -3.98
C ALA A 93 -6.68 7.85 -3.86
N ILE A 94 -5.67 7.36 -4.59
CA ILE A 94 -4.34 7.99 -4.64
C ILE A 94 -4.41 9.42 -5.19
N GLU A 95 -5.15 9.63 -6.29
CA GLU A 95 -5.28 10.95 -6.91
C GLU A 95 -6.02 11.93 -5.99
N MET A 96 -7.10 11.47 -5.35
CA MET A 96 -7.83 12.26 -4.36
C MET A 96 -6.90 12.68 -3.21
N LEU A 97 -6.17 11.74 -2.61
CA LEU A 97 -5.26 12.03 -1.51
C LEU A 97 -4.16 13.00 -1.90
N ARG A 98 -3.61 12.88 -3.11
CA ARG A 98 -2.59 13.81 -3.63
C ARG A 98 -3.11 15.24 -3.85
N LYS A 99 -4.41 15.43 -4.06
CA LYS A 99 -5.01 16.78 -4.20
C LYS A 99 -5.17 17.49 -2.85
N ILE A 100 -5.35 16.74 -1.77
CA ILE A 100 -5.64 17.28 -0.44
C ILE A 100 -4.45 17.26 0.51
N THR A 101 -3.42 16.47 0.22
CA THR A 101 -2.19 16.43 1.03
C THR A 101 -1.22 17.53 0.60
N ALA A 102 -0.70 18.26 1.58
CA ALA A 102 0.29 19.33 1.37
C ALA A 102 1.73 18.81 1.14
N TRP A 103 1.90 17.57 0.67
CA TRP A 103 3.20 16.96 0.46
C TRP A 103 3.90 17.65 -0.73
N ARG A 104 4.80 18.60 -0.41
CA ARG A 104 5.67 19.29 -1.37
C ARG A 104 6.92 18.46 -1.68
#